data_AF-A0A1I6X1Z9-F1
#
_entry.id   AF-A0A1I6X1Z9-F1
#
_cell.length_a   1.000
_cell.length_b   1.000
_cell.length_c   1.000
_cell.angle_alpha   90.00
_cell.angle_beta   90.00
_cell.angle_gamma   90.00
#
_symmetry.space_group_name_H-M   'P 1'
#
loop_
_entity.id
_entity.type
_entity.pdbx_description
1 polymer ?
#
loop_
_entity_poly.entity_id
_entity_poly.type
_entity_poly.pdbx_seq_one_letter_code
_entity_poly.pdbx_strand_id
1 'polypeptide(L)' 'MRTREGMAVAKAKGKLRGKQPKLSAKQQTELCRMHSTGDHSINDAELFSIGRTTVYRTLERKGCS' A
#
# COMPACT_ATOMS: atom_id res chain seq x y z
N MET A 1 -25.90 3.47 12.30
CA MET A 1 -25.51 4.83 11.89
C MET A 1 -24.16 5.17 12.53
N ARG A 2 -23.17 5.67 11.80
CA ARG A 2 -21.87 6.08 12.36
C ARG A 2 -21.93 7.56 12.76
N THR A 3 -21.85 7.89 14.05
CA THR A 3 -21.83 9.28 14.53
C THR A 3 -20.42 9.87 14.44
N ARG A 4 -20.34 11.19 14.24
CA ARG A 4 -19.07 11.93 14.14
C ARG A 4 -18.23 11.78 15.43
N GLU A 5 -18.90 11.77 16.58
CA GLU A 5 -18.31 11.54 17.90
C GLU A 5 -17.74 10.13 18.06
N GLY A 6 -18.49 9.10 17.64
CA GLY A 6 -18.00 7.71 17.68
C GLY A 6 -16.77 7.50 16.79
N MET A 7 -16.68 8.20 15.66
CA MET A 7 -15.47 8.19 14.82
C MET A 7 -14.28 8.89 15.49
N ALA A 8 -14.50 10.01 16.17
CA ALA A 8 -13.44 10.72 16.88
C ALA A 8 -12.84 9.84 17.99
N VAL A 9 -13.69 9.15 18.76
CA VAL A 9 -13.25 8.21 19.81
C VAL A 9 -12.49 7.01 19.21
N ALA A 10 -12.94 6.46 18.09
CA ALA A 10 -12.24 5.36 17.41
C ALA A 10 -10.89 5.80 16.81
N LYS A 11 -10.79 7.03 16.29
CA LYS A 11 -9.55 7.65 15.82
C LYS A 11 -8.57 7.87 16.98
N ALA A 12 -9.05 8.41 18.10
CA ALA A 12 -8.25 8.63 19.31
C ALA A 12 -7.74 7.31 19.92
N LYS A 13 -8.54 6.24 19.87
CA LYS A 13 -8.15 4.89 20.31
C LYS A 13 -7.29 4.13 19.29
N GLY A 14 -6.86 4.76 18.19
CA GLY A 14 -6.03 4.12 17.15
C GLY A 14 -6.72 3.00 16.36
N LYS A 15 -8.03 2.82 16.53
CA LYS A 15 -8.82 1.75 15.88
C LYS A 15 -9.23 2.09 14.46
N LEU A 16 -9.21 3.37 14.10
CA LEU A 16 -9.51 3.82 12.75
C LEU A 16 -8.25 3.72 11.88
N ARG A 17 -7.99 2.54 11.33
CA ARG A 17 -6.95 2.35 10.31
C ARG A 17 -7.55 2.68 8.95
N GLY A 18 -6.82 3.43 8.12
CA GLY A 18 -7.22 3.69 6.74
C GLY A 18 -7.40 2.39 5.94
N LYS A 19 -7.83 2.50 4.68
CA LYS A 19 -7.98 1.33 3.80
C LYS A 19 -6.69 0.52 3.80
N GLN A 20 -6.79 -0.75 4.18
CA GLN A 20 -5.64 -1.66 4.17
C GLN A 20 -5.03 -1.67 2.76
N PRO A 21 -3.69 -1.66 2.64
CA PRO A 21 -3.03 -1.83 1.35
C PRO A 21 -3.56 -3.11 0.68
N LYS A 22 -3.76 -3.04 -0.65
CA LYS A 22 -4.23 -4.21 -1.42
C LYS A 22 -3.16 -5.31 -1.48
N LEU A 23 -1.91 -4.96 -1.24
CA LEU A 23 -0.76 -5.86 -1.21
C LEU A 23 -0.40 -6.25 0.21
N SER A 24 -0.07 -7.53 0.41
CA SER A 24 0.51 -8.03 1.66
C SER A 24 1.90 -7.45 1.91
N ALA A 25 2.38 -7.47 3.16
CA ALA A 25 3.72 -6.99 3.49
C ALA A 25 4.82 -7.70 2.69
N LYS A 26 4.68 -9.01 2.42
CA LYS A 26 5.60 -9.80 1.60
C LYS A 26 5.65 -9.32 0.15
N GLN A 27 4.48 -9.11 -0.46
CA GLN A 27 4.39 -8.60 -1.84
C GLN A 27 4.98 -7.20 -1.97
N GLN A 28 4.80 -6.34 -0.97
CA GLN A 28 5.40 -5.00 -0.99
C GLN A 28 6.93 -5.05 -0.92
N THR A 29 7.49 -5.97 -0.12
CA THR A 29 8.94 -6.18 -0.04
C THR A 29 9.49 -6.72 -1.35
N GLU A 30 8.82 -7.71 -1.94
CA GLU A 30 9.26 -8.29 -3.22
C GLU A 30 9.19 -7.27 -4.34
N LEU A 31 8.15 -6.43 -4.38
CA LEU A 31 8.01 -5.34 -5.34
C LEU A 31 9.13 -4.29 -5.21
N CYS A 32 9.56 -3.94 -3.99
CA CYS A 32 10.71 -3.04 -3.80
C CYS A 32 12.03 -3.71 -4.22
N ARG A 33 12.18 -5.02 -4.00
CA ARG A 33 13.35 -5.79 -4.47
C ARG A 33 13.43 -5.81 -6.00
N MET A 34 12.31 -6.10 -6.67
CA MET A 34 12.18 -6.11 -8.13
C MET A 34 12.46 -4.73 -8.75
N HIS A 35 11.89 -3.67 -8.15
CA HIS A 35 12.16 -2.29 -8.57
C HIS A 35 13.65 -1.93 -8.46
N SER A 36 14.31 -2.36 -7.38
CA SER A 36 15.75 -2.11 -7.17
C SER A 36 16.64 -2.84 -8.19
N THR A 37 16.16 -3.93 -8.79
CA THR A 37 16.89 -4.69 -9.82
C THR A 37 16.75 -4.10 -11.23
N GLY A 38 15.98 -3.01 -11.40
CA GLY A 38 15.88 -2.28 -12.67
C GLY A 38 14.86 -2.85 -13.66
N ASP A 39 14.15 -3.92 -13.29
CA ASP A 39 13.02 -4.42 -14.07
C ASP A 39 11.85 -3.45 -13.94
N HIS A 40 11.41 -2.91 -15.07
CA HIS A 40 10.50 -1.76 -15.11
C HIS A 40 9.13 -2.08 -14.51
N SER A 41 8.68 -1.19 -13.61
CA SER A 41 7.41 -1.12 -12.86
C SER A 41 6.11 -1.55 -13.56
N ILE A 42 6.07 -1.68 -14.89
CA ILE A 42 4.90 -2.14 -15.64
C ILE A 42 4.77 -3.66 -15.58
N ASN A 43 5.89 -4.39 -15.70
CA ASN A 43 5.88 -5.85 -15.69
C ASN A 43 5.50 -6.39 -14.29
N ASP A 44 5.99 -5.74 -13.24
CA ASP A 44 5.59 -6.02 -11.85
C ASP A 44 4.09 -5.82 -11.64
N ALA A 45 3.51 -4.78 -12.27
CA ALA A 45 2.10 -4.45 -12.13
C ALA A 45 1.22 -5.58 -12.68
N GLU A 46 1.60 -6.15 -13.84
CA GLU A 46 0.91 -7.29 -14.44
C GLU A 46 1.08 -8.57 -13.60
N LEU A 47 2.29 -8.84 -13.08
CA LEU A 47 2.57 -10.02 -12.25
C LEU A 47 1.70 -10.07 -10.98
N PHE A 48 1.42 -8.91 -10.39
CA PHE A 48 0.59 -8.82 -9.19
C PHE A 48 -0.89 -8.51 -9.46
N SER A 49 -1.31 -8.43 -10.74
CA SER A 49 -2.66 -7.99 -11.14
C SER A 49 -3.06 -6.65 -10.48
N ILE A 50 -2.11 -5.73 -10.38
CA ILE A 50 -2.29 -4.40 -9.78
C ILE A 50 -2.07 -3.31 -10.83
N GLY A 51 -2.70 -2.16 -10.62
CA GLY A 51 -2.44 -0.99 -11.47
C GLY A 51 -1.11 -0.31 -11.10
N ARG A 52 -0.52 0.39 -12.08
CA ARG A 52 0.69 1.25 -11.91
C ARG A 52 0.60 2.19 -10.71
N THR A 53 -0.59 2.74 -10.42
CA THR A 53 -0.81 3.62 -9.26
C THR A 53 -0.61 2.92 -7.91
N THR A 54 -0.86 1.61 -7.85
CA THR A 54 -0.62 0.81 -6.64
C THR A 54 0.87 0.49 -6.49
N VAL A 55 1.60 0.32 -7.59
CA VAL A 55 3.07 0.15 -7.60
C VAL A 55 3.74 1.37 -7.02
N TYR A 56 3.52 2.57 -7.60
CA TYR A 56 4.14 3.81 -7.12
C TYR A 56 3.78 4.14 -5.66
N ARG A 57 2.51 3.99 -5.25
CA ARG A 57 2.12 4.17 -3.84
C ARG A 57 2.80 3.20 -2.89
N THR A 58 3.15 2.01 -3.36
CA THR A 58 3.81 1.00 -2.53
C THR A 58 5.28 1.32 -2.38
N LEU A 59 5.95 1.72 -3.47
CA LEU A 59 7.34 2.16 -3.48
C LEU A 59 7.54 3.39 -2.59
N GLU A 60 6.70 4.41 -2.73
CA GLU A 60 6.75 5.64 -1.92
C GLU A 60 6.58 5.35 -0.42
N ARG A 61 5.63 4.48 -0.04
CA ARG A 61 5.45 4.09 1.37
C ARG A 61 6.60 3.28 1.94
N LYS A 62 7.33 2.55 1.10
CA LYS A 62 8.48 1.75 1.51
C LYS A 62 9.78 2.56 1.51
N GLY A 63 9.77 3.79 0.98
CA GLY A 63 10.98 4.60 0.81
C GLY A 63 11.93 4.04 -0.24
N CYS A 64 11.39 3.24 -1.17
CA CYS A 64 12.13 2.62 -2.25
C CYS A 64 11.97 3.53 -3.47
N SER A 65 12.74 4.63 -3.51
CA SER A 65 12.75 5.60 -4.61
C SER A 65 13.86 5.30 -5.59
#